data_AF-A0A3A4KGG1-F1
#
_entry.id   AF-A0A3A4KGG1-F1
#
_cell.length_a   1.000
_cell.length_b   1.000
_cell.length_c   1.000
_cell.angle_alpha   90.00
_cell.angle_beta   90.00
_cell.angle_gamma   90.00
#
_symmetry.space_group_name_H-M   'P 1'
#
loop_
_entity.id
_entity.type
_entity.pdbx_description
1 polymer ?
#
loop_
_entity_poly.entity_id
_entity_poly.type
_entity_poly.pdbx_seq_one_letter_code
_entity_poly.pdbx_strand_id
1 'polypeptide(L)'
;MNRKRIRVVACLTRLGPNQRAVLHCLGDGVARSVAEIAARTGKSDTQVRSCLPSLWALRYVRPVPATGWAIAPDGVRAAALLRTHWR
;
A
#
# COMPACT_ATOMS: atom_id res chain seq x y z
N MET A 1 18.32 17.36 6.02
CA MET A 1 17.60 16.35 5.21
C MET A 1 17.31 15.12 6.08
N ASN A 2 16.04 14.83 6.38
CA ASN A 2 15.67 13.85 7.41
C ASN A 2 15.83 12.40 6.88
N ARG A 3 16.81 11.63 7.37
CA ARG A 3 17.20 10.28 6.85
C ARG A 3 16.01 9.32 6.66
N LYS A 4 14.95 9.45 7.47
CA LYS A 4 13.72 8.66 7.35
C LYS A 4 12.97 8.91 6.03
N ARG A 5 12.95 10.16 5.53
CA ARG A 5 12.24 10.54 4.31
C ARG A 5 12.92 9.95 3.05
N ILE A 6 14.26 9.91 3.04
CA ILE A 6 15.05 9.31 1.97
C ILE A 6 14.79 7.79 1.89
N ARG A 7 14.76 7.11 3.05
CA ARG A 7 14.50 5.66 3.10
C ARG A 7 13.10 5.30 2.62
N VAL A 8 12.08 6.09 2.95
CA VAL A 8 10.72 5.88 2.46
C VAL A 8 10.64 6.09 0.94
N VAL A 9 11.23 7.16 0.42
CA VAL A 9 11.27 7.42 -1.04
C VAL A 9 12.02 6.30 -1.79
N ALA A 10 13.15 5.84 -1.28
CA ALA A 10 13.92 4.73 -1.86
C ALA A 10 13.18 3.37 -1.78
N CYS A 11 12.35 3.15 -0.76
CA CYS A 11 11.47 1.98 -0.70
C CYS A 11 10.29 2.12 -1.67
N LEU A 12 9.76 3.33 -1.87
CA LEU A 12 8.67 3.60 -2.80
C LEU A 12 9.07 3.42 -4.26
N THR A 13 10.31 3.74 -4.64
CA THR A 13 10.84 3.47 -6.00
C THR A 13 11.01 1.99 -6.30
N ARG A 14 11.08 1.14 -5.28
CA ARG A 14 11.14 -0.32 -5.41
C ARG A 14 9.74 -0.97 -5.50
N LEU A 15 8.67 -0.22 -5.27
CA LEU A 15 7.32 -0.75 -5.37
C LEU A 15 6.88 -0.86 -6.84
N GLY A 16 6.48 -2.07 -7.22
CA GLY A 16 5.86 -2.32 -8.52
C GLY A 16 4.54 -1.53 -8.68
N PRO A 17 4.06 -1.34 -9.93
CA PRO A 17 2.83 -0.58 -10.20
C PRO A 17 1.61 -1.12 -9.45
N ASN A 18 1.48 -2.45 -9.31
CA ASN A 18 0.37 -3.07 -8.57
C ASN A 18 0.45 -2.79 -7.06
N GLN A 19 1.65 -2.83 -6.48
CA GLN A 19 1.85 -2.52 -5.06
C GLN A 19 1.54 -1.06 -4.75
N ARG A 20 1.93 -0.13 -5.65
CA ARG A 20 1.57 1.29 -5.54
C ARG A 20 0.06 1.50 -5.61
N ALA A 21 -0.63 0.81 -6.53
CA ALA A 21 -2.09 0.88 -6.64
C ALA A 21 -2.79 0.38 -5.36
N VAL A 22 -2.37 -0.76 -4.81
CA VAL A 22 -2.91 -1.31 -3.55
C VAL A 22 -2.67 -0.35 -2.39
N LEU A 23 -1.46 0.18 -2.25
CA LEU A 23 -1.12 1.11 -1.18
C LEU A 23 -1.89 2.43 -1.30
N HIS A 24 -2.08 2.93 -2.52
CA HIS A 24 -2.89 4.12 -2.78
C HIS A 24 -4.37 3.89 -2.44
N CYS A 25 -4.91 2.72 -2.81
CA CYS A 25 -6.29 2.32 -2.52
C CYS A 25 -6.59 2.26 -1.01
N LEU A 26 -5.67 1.73 -0.21
CA LEU A 26 -5.78 1.69 1.26
C LEU A 26 -5.42 3.03 1.93
N GLY A 27 -4.93 4.01 1.17
CA GLY A 27 -4.45 5.30 1.66
C GLY A 27 -5.51 6.22 2.27
N ASP A 28 -6.77 5.79 2.35
CA ASP A 28 -7.87 6.48 3.03
C ASP A 28 -8.13 5.94 4.45
N GLY A 29 -7.36 4.94 4.91
CA GLY A 29 -7.44 4.42 6.27
C GLY A 29 -8.49 3.32 6.47
N VAL A 30 -9.30 3.04 5.45
CA VAL A 30 -10.39 2.05 5.55
C VAL A 30 -9.84 0.65 5.29
N ALA A 31 -10.15 -0.27 6.20
CA ALA A 31 -9.85 -1.69 6.03
C ALA A 31 -10.71 -2.28 4.91
N ARG A 32 -10.11 -3.08 4.03
CA ARG A 32 -10.78 -3.68 2.88
C ARG A 32 -10.39 -5.13 2.67
N SER A 33 -11.33 -5.91 2.17
CA SER A 33 -11.07 -7.26 1.68
C SER A 33 -10.21 -7.23 0.40
N VAL A 34 -9.62 -8.37 0.06
CA VAL A 34 -8.86 -8.53 -1.18
C VAL A 34 -9.72 -8.20 -2.41
N ALA A 35 -10.97 -8.67 -2.41
CA ALA A 35 -11.92 -8.45 -3.49
C ALA A 35 -12.26 -6.97 -3.68
N GLU A 36 -12.45 -6.22 -2.59
CA GLU A 36 -12.69 -4.78 -2.68
C GLU A 36 -11.46 -4.01 -3.18
N ILE A 37 -10.25 -4.40 -2.74
CA ILE A 37 -9.01 -3.80 -3.23
C ILE A 37 -8.86 -4.07 -4.73
N ALA A 38 -9.12 -5.31 -5.17
CA ALA A 38 -9.09 -5.72 -6.57
C ALA A 38 -10.06 -4.88 -7.41
N ALA A 39 -11.32 -4.77 -6.98
CA ALA A 39 -12.35 -3.97 -7.65
C ALA A 39 -11.95 -2.49 -7.79
N ARG A 40 -11.44 -1.86 -6.72
CA ARG A 40 -11.05 -0.43 -6.75
C ARG A 40 -9.76 -0.16 -7.53
N THR A 41 -8.88 -1.14 -7.65
CA THR A 41 -7.60 -0.99 -8.37
C THR A 41 -7.64 -1.49 -9.81
N GLY A 42 -8.74 -2.13 -10.22
CA GLY A 42 -8.85 -2.81 -11.52
C GLY A 42 -7.85 -3.98 -11.66
N LYS A 43 -7.42 -4.57 -10.54
CA LYS A 43 -6.46 -5.67 -10.48
C LYS A 43 -7.18 -6.97 -10.18
N SER A 44 -6.59 -8.11 -10.56
CA SER A 44 -7.14 -9.40 -10.15
C SER A 44 -6.82 -9.69 -8.68
N ASP A 45 -7.66 -10.50 -8.04
CA ASP A 45 -7.42 -10.99 -6.68
C ASP A 45 -6.02 -11.61 -6.52
N THR A 46 -5.55 -12.36 -7.52
CA THR A 46 -4.21 -12.95 -7.54
C THR A 46 -3.10 -11.89 -7.51
N GLN A 47 -3.27 -10.80 -8.28
CA GLN A 47 -2.32 -9.68 -8.28
C GLN A 47 -2.32 -8.94 -6.94
N VAL A 48 -3.48 -8.77 -6.31
CA VAL A 48 -3.55 -8.14 -4.98
C VAL A 48 -2.90 -9.04 -3.93
N ARG A 49 -3.23 -10.34 -3.92
CA ARG A 49 -2.64 -11.33 -3.00
C ARG A 49 -1.13 -11.43 -3.12
N SER A 50 -0.55 -11.31 -4.31
CA SER A 50 0.90 -11.30 -4.48
C SER A 50 1.56 -10.01 -3.98
N CYS A 51 0.84 -8.89 -3.94
CA CYS A 51 1.35 -7.60 -3.44
C CYS A 51 1.36 -7.50 -1.91
N LEU A 52 0.37 -8.10 -1.24
CA LEU A 52 0.15 -7.95 0.20
C LEU A 52 1.34 -8.39 1.09
N PRO A 53 2.00 -9.54 0.85
CA PRO A 53 3.16 -9.96 1.65
C PRO A 53 4.31 -8.96 1.61
N SER A 54 4.58 -8.37 0.45
CA SER A 54 5.65 -7.37 0.28
C SER A 54 5.32 -6.07 1.02
N LEU A 55 4.08 -5.60 0.90
CA LEU A 55 3.62 -4.40 1.61
C LEU A 55 3.56 -4.61 3.13
N TRP A 56 3.26 -5.82 3.57
CA TRP A 56 3.25 -6.19 4.98
C TRP A 56 4.67 -6.25 5.56
N ALA A 57 5.62 -6.86 4.85
CA ALA A 57 7.04 -6.88 5.24
C ALA A 57 7.63 -5.47 5.36
N LEU A 58 7.16 -4.52 4.54
CA LEU A 58 7.50 -3.11 4.61
C LEU A 58 6.76 -2.33 5.71
N ARG A 59 5.87 -2.99 6.47
CA ARG A 59 5.01 -2.40 7.50
C ARG A 59 4.09 -1.30 6.98
N TYR A 60 3.75 -1.34 5.68
CA TYR A 60 2.85 -0.36 5.06
C TYR A 60 1.39 -0.75 5.17
N VAL A 61 1.10 -2.05 5.26
CA VAL A 61 -0.25 -2.58 5.50
C VAL A 61 -0.24 -3.47 6.73
N ARG A 62 -1.41 -3.68 7.30
CA ARG A 62 -1.64 -4.60 8.41
C ARG A 62 -2.90 -5.43 8.14
N PRO A 63 -2.91 -6.72 8.51
CA PRO A 63 -4.15 -7.50 8.53
C PRO A 63 -5.10 -6.94 9.60
N VAL A 64 -6.38 -6.96 9.29
CA VAL A 64 -7.49 -6.61 10.19
C VAL A 64 -8.40 -7.83 10.27
N PRO A 65 -8.53 -8.46 11.46
CA PRO A 65 -9.40 -9.62 11.64
C PRO A 65 -10.81 -9.34 11.13
N ALA A 66 -11.43 -10.34 10.50
CA ALA A 66 -12.78 -10.29 9.90
C ALA A 66 -13.00 -9.30 8.73
N THR A 67 -12.14 -8.29 8.52
CA THR A 67 -12.33 -7.29 7.45
C THR A 67 -11.36 -7.44 6.28
N GLY A 68 -10.09 -7.82 6.54
CA GLY A 68 -9.08 -7.96 5.48
C GLY A 68 -7.80 -7.19 5.79
N TRP A 69 -7.51 -6.14 5.02
CA TRP A 69 -6.26 -5.39 5.08
C TRP A 69 -6.51 -3.89 5.21
N ALA A 70 -5.76 -3.25 6.10
CA ALA A 70 -5.76 -1.80 6.27
C ALA A 70 -4.37 -1.23 6.08
N ILE A 71 -4.29 0.07 5.81
CA ILE A 71 -3.02 0.77 5.84
C ILE A 71 -2.49 0.88 7.27
N ALA A 72 -1.19 0.72 7.44
CA ALA A 72 -0.48 0.97 8.68
C ALA A 72 0.04 2.42 8.72
N PRO A 73 0.38 2.97 9.91
CA PRO A 73 0.85 4.36 10.02
C PRO A 73 2.02 4.71 9.11
N ASP A 74 2.98 3.80 8.93
CA ASP A 74 4.11 4.00 8.00
C ASP A 74 3.66 3.98 6.53
N GLY A 75 2.64 3.17 6.21
CA GLY A 75 2.00 3.14 4.90
C GLY A 75 1.28 4.43 4.57
N VAL A 76 0.64 5.09 5.54
CA VAL A 76 -0.05 6.38 5.30
C VAL A 76 0.94 7.43 4.79
N ARG A 77 2.13 7.50 5.39
CA ARG A 77 3.21 8.40 4.93
C ARG A 77 3.69 8.02 3.53
N ALA A 78 3.82 6.72 3.27
CA ALA A 78 4.23 6.21 1.96
C ALA A 78 3.18 6.52 0.87
N ALA A 79 1.89 6.36 1.16
CA ALA A 79 0.78 6.69 0.27
C ALA A 79 0.68 8.20 0.02
N ALA A 80 0.89 9.04 1.03
CA ALA A 80 0.94 10.49 0.87
C ALA A 80 2.07 10.93 -0.07
N LEU A 81 3.26 10.32 0.05
CA LEU A 81 4.40 10.58 -0.84
C LEU A 81 4.15 10.12 -2.28
N LEU A 82 3.42 9.01 -2.47
CA LEU A 82 3.01 8.58 -3.81
C LEU A 82 2.12 9.64 -4.49
N ARG A 83 1.15 10.22 -3.77
CA ARG A 83 0.25 11.26 -4.31
C ARG A 83 0.98 12.54 -4.70
N THR A 84 2.03 12.92 -3.96
CA THR A 84 2.77 14.16 -4.22
C THR A 84 3.82 14.03 -5.33
N HIS A 85 4.29 12.82 -5.62
CA HIS A 85 5.44 12.61 -6.53
C HIS A 85 5.15 11.79 -7.78
N TRP A 86 4.01 11.10 -7.85
CA TRP A 86 3.68 10.18 -8.94
C TRP A 86 2.27 10.46 -9.47
N ARG A 87 2.07 11.69 -9.93
CA ARG A 87 0.82 12.15 -10.56
C ARG A 87 0.79 11.77 -12.04
#